data_AF-A0AAU1KV81-F1
#
_entry.id   AF-A0AAU1KV81-F1
#
_cell.length_a   1.000
_cell.length_b   1.000
_cell.length_c   1.000
_cell.angle_alpha   90.00
_cell.angle_beta   90.00
_cell.angle_gamma   90.00
#
_symmetry.space_group_name_H-M   'P 1'
#
loop_
_entity.id
_entity.type
_entity.pdbx_description
1 polymer ?
#
loop_
_entity_poly.entity_id
_entity_poly.type
_entity_poly.pdbx_seq_one_letter_code
_entity_poly.pdbx_strand_id
1 'polypeptide(L)' 'MRTPGAHLWQHLAAAGADLLWRIPDIWKLPVEDVLADGSWISTVRGGRGCSVCPPQDIRVRVIEYSLDLPGRDQAER' A
#
# COMPACT_ATOMS: atom_id res chain seq x y z
N MET A 1 -0.35 13.35 -0.92
CA MET A 1 0.48 12.37 -1.65
C MET A 1 -0.34 11.82 -2.80
N ARG A 2 0.14 11.94 -4.04
CA ARG A 2 -0.48 11.36 -5.24
C ARG A 2 0.04 9.91 -5.35
N THR A 3 -0.83 8.91 -5.49
CA THR A 3 -0.43 7.55 -5.86
C THR A 3 -0.67 7.39 -7.37
N PRO A 4 0.28 7.79 -8.25
CA PRO A 4 0.20 7.40 -9.65
C PRO A 4 0.17 5.86 -9.66
N GLY A 5 -0.95 5.28 -10.08
CA GLY A 5 -1.10 3.82 -10.13
C GLY A 5 -2.37 3.26 -9.51
N ALA A 6 -3.19 4.03 -8.80
CA ALA A 6 -4.43 3.47 -8.23
C ALA A 6 -5.37 2.86 -9.28
N HIS A 7 -5.47 3.53 -10.43
CA HIS A 7 -6.25 3.06 -11.57
C HIS A 7 -5.72 1.77 -12.21
N LEU A 8 -4.40 1.69 -12.36
CA LEU A 8 -3.72 0.50 -12.89
C LEU A 8 -3.83 -0.66 -11.91
N TRP A 9 -3.75 -0.37 -10.62
CA TRP A 9 -3.94 -1.36 -9.56
C TRP A 9 -5.34 -1.97 -9.62
N GLN A 10 -6.39 -1.14 -9.74
CA GLN A 10 -7.76 -1.64 -9.88
C GLN A 10 -7.92 -2.48 -11.17
N HIS A 11 -7.36 -2.02 -12.29
CA HIS A 11 -7.42 -2.76 -13.57
C HIS A 11 -6.73 -4.13 -13.48
N LEU A 12 -5.51 -4.18 -12.95
CA LEU A 12 -4.74 -5.41 -12.85
C LEU A 12 -5.35 -6.38 -11.83
N ALA A 13 -5.83 -5.87 -10.69
CA ALA A 13 -6.55 -6.68 -9.72
C ALA A 13 -7.83 -7.28 -10.32
N ALA A 14 -8.60 -6.48 -11.10
CA ALA A 14 -9.79 -6.97 -11.80
C ALA A 14 -9.46 -8.02 -12.88
N ALA A 15 -8.26 -7.97 -13.46
CA ALA A 15 -7.76 -8.98 -14.38
C ALA A 15 -7.27 -10.27 -13.67
N GLY A 16 -7.32 -10.33 -12.34
CA GLY A 16 -6.89 -11.47 -11.54
C GLY A 16 -5.39 -11.50 -11.24
N ALA A 17 -4.69 -10.37 -11.40
CA ALA A 17 -3.28 -10.29 -11.00
C ALA A 17 -3.16 -10.21 -9.47
N ASP A 18 -2.25 -11.02 -8.91
CA ASP A 18 -1.82 -10.89 -7.52
C ASP A 18 -0.83 -9.72 -7.41
N LEU A 19 -1.24 -8.64 -6.75
CA LEU A 19 -0.46 -7.42 -6.65
C LEU A 19 0.07 -7.23 -5.23
N LEU A 20 1.35 -6.89 -5.12
CA LEU A 20 2.00 -6.54 -3.86
C LEU A 20 2.89 -5.31 -4.05
N TRP A 21 2.80 -4.35 -3.14
CA TRP A 21 3.77 -3.28 -3.02
C TRP A 21 4.31 -3.21 -1.58
N ARG A 22 5.39 -2.45 -1.41
CA ARG A 22 6.03 -2.24 -0.11
C ARG A 22 6.14 -0.75 0.16
N ILE A 23 5.83 -0.34 1.38
CA ILE A 23 6.00 1.03 1.87
C ILE A 23 6.87 1.02 3.13
N PRO A 24 7.61 2.10 3.43
CA PRO A 24 8.31 2.22 4.69
C PRO A 24 7.33 2.36 5.86
N ASP A 25 7.76 1.93 7.05
CA ASP A 25 7.00 1.91 8.31
C ASP A 25 6.56 3.30 8.82
N ILE A 26 7.21 4.35 8.33
CA ILE A 26 6.84 5.75 8.55
C ILE A 26 5.44 6.08 7.97
N TRP A 27 4.91 5.27 7.06
CA TRP A 27 3.56 5.45 6.53
C TRP A 27 2.55 4.73 7.42
N LYS A 28 1.72 5.49 8.13
CA LYS A 28 0.66 4.94 8.98
C LYS A 28 -0.62 4.79 8.18
N LEU A 29 -1.02 3.54 7.97
CA LEU A 29 -2.29 3.18 7.33
C LEU A 29 -3.37 2.96 8.41
N PRO A 30 -4.61 3.43 8.20
CA PRO A 30 -5.71 3.15 9.11
C PRO A 30 -5.96 1.65 9.24
N VAL A 31 -6.20 1.17 10.46
CA VAL A 31 -6.65 -0.21 10.71
C VAL A 31 -8.18 -0.22 10.67
N GLU A 32 -8.76 -0.89 9.68
CA GLU A 32 -10.23 -1.01 9.57
C GLU A 32 -10.75 -2.33 10.13
N ASP A 33 -10.09 -3.44 9.82
CA ASP A 33 -10.51 -4.77 10.26
C ASP A 33 -9.28 -5.68 10.42
N VAL A 34 -9.16 -6.35 11.57
CA VAL A 34 -8.02 -7.23 11.87
C VAL A 34 -8.40 -8.66 11.54
N LEU A 35 -7.61 -9.31 10.69
CA LEU A 35 -7.81 -10.67 10.25
C LEU A 35 -7.16 -11.67 11.23
N ALA A 36 -7.60 -12.92 11.18
CA ALA A 36 -7.18 -13.97 12.12
C ALA A 36 -5.67 -14.29 12.11
N ASP A 37 -4.97 -13.97 11.02
CA ASP A 37 -3.53 -14.15 10.87
C ASP A 37 -2.70 -12.94 11.36
N GLY A 38 -3.34 -11.95 11.96
CA GLY A 38 -2.70 -10.74 12.48
C GLY A 38 -2.48 -9.64 11.45
N SER A 39 -2.77 -9.90 10.17
CA SER A 39 -2.84 -8.85 9.15
C SER A 39 -4.13 -8.04 9.28
N TRP A 40 -4.23 -6.89 8.60
CA TRP A 40 -5.44 -6.06 8.68
C TRP A 40 -5.83 -5.45 7.35
N ILE A 41 -7.08 -5.04 7.23
CA ILE A 41 -7.61 -4.31 6.09
C ILE A 41 -7.43 -2.81 6.30
N SER A 42 -7.05 -2.11 5.23
CA SER A 42 -6.94 -0.66 5.19
C SER A 42 -7.46 -0.11 3.86
N THR A 43 -8.10 1.06 3.88
CA THR A 43 -8.43 1.79 2.65
C THR A 43 -7.38 2.86 2.38
N VAL A 44 -6.62 2.69 1.30
CA VAL A 44 -5.69 3.68 0.77
C VAL A 44 -6.46 4.63 -0.12
N ARG A 45 -6.62 5.88 0.33
CA ARG A 45 -7.30 6.91 -0.44
C ARG A 45 -6.40 7.48 -1.53
N GLY A 46 -6.83 7.37 -2.78
CA GLY A 46 -6.16 8.02 -3.91
C GLY A 46 -6.21 9.55 -3.76
N GLY A 47 -5.07 10.23 -3.96
CA GLY A 47 -4.99 11.68 -3.81
C GLY A 47 -5.98 12.43 -4.73
N ARG A 48 -6.68 13.45 -4.20
CA ARG A 48 -7.59 14.35 -4.95
C ARG A 48 -6.80 15.19 -5.94
N GLY A 49 -6.64 14.72 -7.16
CA GLY A 49 -5.64 15.24 -8.08
C GLY A 49 -6.11 15.48 -9.51
N CYS A 50 -7.41 15.67 -9.73
CA CYS A 50 -8.04 16.35 -10.87
C CYS A 50 -9.55 16.35 -10.58
N SER A 51 -10.26 17.46 -10.77
CA SER A 51 -11.72 17.56 -10.60
C SER A 51 -12.53 16.63 -11.53
N VAL A 52 -11.85 15.84 -12.36
CA VAL A 52 -12.36 15.02 -13.46
C VAL A 52 -12.37 13.53 -13.11
N CYS A 53 -11.62 13.09 -12.10
CA CYS A 53 -11.58 11.68 -11.70
C CYS A 53 -11.99 11.55 -10.23
N PRO A 54 -12.97 10.70 -9.91
CA PRO A 54 -13.32 10.42 -8.52
C PRO A 54 -12.10 9.89 -7.75
N PRO A 55 -11.99 10.17 -6.44
CA PRO A 55 -10.95 9.58 -5.61
C PRO A 55 -11.00 8.05 -5.75
N GLN A 56 -9.88 7.48 -6.20
CA GLN A 56 -9.76 6.04 -6.39
C GLN A 56 -9.23 5.44 -5.09
N ASP A 57 -10.18 5.13 -4.22
CA ASP A 57 -9.91 4.42 -2.97
C ASP A 57 -9.63 2.95 -3.28
N ILE A 58 -8.61 2.39 -2.63
CA ILE A 58 -8.23 0.99 -2.79
C ILE A 58 -8.26 0.34 -1.43
N ARG A 59 -9.08 -0.71 -1.29
CA ARG A 59 -9.09 -1.58 -0.13
C ARG A 59 -7.96 -2.60 -0.29
N VAL A 60 -7.01 -2.59 0.65
CA VAL A 60 -5.84 -3.46 0.65
C VAL A 60 -5.74 -4.23 1.96
N ARG A 61 -5.10 -5.39 1.91
CA ARG A 61 -4.66 -6.12 3.09
C ARG A 61 -3.21 -5.72 3.40
N VAL A 62 -2.95 -5.32 4.64
CA VAL A 62 -1.65 -4.89 5.13
C VAL A 62 -1.06 -6.00 5.98
N ILE A 63 0.18 -6.35 5.67
CA ILE A 63 0.97 -7.36 6.38
C ILE A 63 2.24 -6.66 6.85
N GLU A 64 2.47 -6.62 8.16
CA GLU A 64 3.74 -6.16 8.72
C GLU A 64 4.81 -7.23 8.55
N TYR A 65 5.99 -6.80 8.12
CA TYR A 65 7.15 -7.66 8.02
C TYR A 65 8.41 -6.85 8.28
N SER A 66 9.39 -7.48 8.93
CA SER A 66 10.72 -6.91 9.14
C SER A 66 11.66 -7.39 8.04
N LEU A 67 12.59 -6.53 7.61
CA LEU A 67 13.70 -6.94 6.77
C LEU A 67 14.98 -6.97 7.61
N ASP A 68 15.54 -8.16 7.78
CA ASP A 68 16.90 -8.30 8.27
C ASP A 68 17.85 -8.17 7.08
N LEU A 69 18.40 -6.98 6.88
CA LEU A 69 19.36 -6.71 5.81
C LEU A 69 20.79 -6.82 6.36
N PRO A 70 21.54 -7.90 6.08
CA PRO A 70 22.96 -7.93 6.39
C PRO A 70 23.70 -6.89 5.54
N GLY A 71 24.36 -5.92 6.18
CA GLY A 71 25.25 -4.94 5.51
C GLY A 71 24.80 -3.47 5.52
N ARG A 72 23.73 -3.09 6.22
CA ARG A 72 23.30 -1.68 6.30
C ARG A 72 24.21 -0.77 7.15
N ASP A 73 25.19 -1.33 7.85
CA ASP A 73 26.20 -0.58 8.65
C ASP A 73 27.33 0.06 7.81
N GLN A 74 27.41 -0.13 6.49
CA GLN A 74 28.54 0.37 5.68
C GLN A 74 28.22 1.49 4.68
N ALA A 75 27.07 2.16 4.78
CA ALA A 75 26.73 3.25 3.87
C ALA A 75 26.23 4.49 4.62
N GLU A 76 27.09 5.06 5.46
CA GLU A 76 27.00 6.48 5.80
C GLU A 76 28.40 7.09 5.84
N ARG A 77 28.79 7.74 4.73
CA ARG A 77 29.78 8.81 4.70
C ARG A 77 29.49 9.78 3.58
#